data_AF-V9Z706-F1
#
_entry.id   AF-V9Z706-F1
#
_cell.length_a   1.000
_cell.length_b   1.000
_cell.length_c   1.000
_cell.angle_alpha   90.00
_cell.angle_beta   90.00
_cell.angle_gamma   90.00
#
_symmetry.space_group_name_H-M   'P 1'
#
loop_
_entity.id
_entity.type
_entity.pdbx_description
1 polymer ?
#
loop_
_entity_poly.entity_id
_entity_poly.type
_entity_poly.pdbx_seq_one_letter_code
_entity_poly.pdbx_strand_id
1 'polypeptide(L)'
;MRVTVFHNMTPGYRSAYRLEHPMLPVYAYDAPDGPVEDQLRRAVALFNGDPEFFNDRGDHDLCADYRNKHQRSFCPGDGFSVITEGTTQFWVSNGRSLDPIPGAFPSLAVEGDYASVPIGQRITYQLPAFDPRVREGLFDTGGPGGRTAQNAVALFHGVGPQDVVVLAAAA
;
A
#
# COMPACT_ATOMS: atom_id res chain seq x y z
N MET A 1 9.31 -0.09 -11.75
CA MET A 1 8.99 0.37 -10.36
C MET A 1 7.85 -0.45 -9.74
N ARG A 2 7.61 -0.42 -8.42
CA ARG A 2 6.47 -1.15 -7.80
C ARG A 2 5.46 -0.20 -7.17
N VAL A 3 4.17 -0.37 -7.48
CA VAL A 3 3.05 0.42 -6.93
C VAL A 3 2.25 -0.45 -5.97
N THR A 4 1.93 0.05 -4.78
CA THR A 4 1.01 -0.59 -3.82
C THR A 4 -0.17 0.32 -3.53
N VAL A 5 -1.37 -0.23 -3.52
CA VAL A 5 -2.64 0.44 -3.24
C VAL A 5 -3.03 0.21 -1.79
N PHE A 6 -3.45 1.29 -1.12
CA PHE A 6 -3.88 1.29 0.26
C PHE A 6 -5.29 1.82 0.37
N HIS A 7 -6.11 1.12 1.14
CA HIS A 7 -7.46 1.54 1.46
C HIS A 7 -7.52 2.09 2.88
N ASN A 8 -8.09 3.28 3.03
CA ASN A 8 -8.43 3.82 4.34
C ASN A 8 -9.56 2.99 4.97
N MET A 9 -9.33 2.45 6.15
CA MET A 9 -10.28 1.57 6.84
C MET A 9 -11.07 2.28 7.95
N THR A 10 -10.94 3.59 8.09
CA THR A 10 -11.66 4.36 9.11
C THR A 10 -13.18 4.36 8.84
N PRO A 11 -14.05 4.23 9.87
CA PRO A 11 -15.49 4.40 9.68
C PRO A 11 -15.83 5.73 8.99
N GLY A 12 -16.65 5.69 7.92
CA GLY A 12 -16.91 6.88 7.10
C GLY A 12 -15.76 7.26 6.15
N TYR A 13 -14.95 6.27 5.76
CA TYR A 13 -13.73 6.27 4.93
C TYR A 13 -13.67 7.18 3.68
N ARG A 14 -14.77 7.82 3.27
CA ARG A 14 -14.88 8.64 2.04
C ARG A 14 -14.58 10.14 2.24
N SER A 15 -14.23 10.57 3.45
CA SER A 15 -14.18 12.01 3.78
C SER A 15 -12.78 12.63 3.66
N ALA A 16 -11.72 11.94 4.11
CA ALA A 16 -10.31 12.30 3.92
C ALA A 16 -9.37 11.28 4.62
N TYR A 17 -8.08 11.30 4.27
CA TYR A 17 -7.03 10.67 5.06
C TYR A 17 -6.70 11.53 6.29
N ARG A 18 -6.42 10.89 7.42
CA ARG A 18 -5.79 11.49 8.61
C ARG A 18 -4.66 10.57 9.06
N LEU A 19 -3.64 11.13 9.70
CA LEU A 19 -2.45 10.37 10.08
C LEU A 19 -2.79 9.14 10.94
N GLU A 20 -3.74 9.28 11.85
CA GLU A 20 -4.20 8.22 12.74
C GLU A 20 -5.10 7.17 12.07
N HIS A 21 -5.52 7.38 10.81
CA HIS A 21 -6.39 6.45 10.10
C HIS A 21 -5.61 5.19 9.68
N PRO A 22 -6.09 3.99 10.05
CA PRO A 22 -5.44 2.75 9.62
C PRO A 22 -5.60 2.54 8.11
N MET A 23 -4.48 2.23 7.46
CA MET A 23 -4.40 1.96 6.02
C MET A 23 -4.19 0.47 5.76
N LEU A 24 -4.98 -0.13 4.87
CA LEU A 24 -4.89 -1.54 4.50
C LEU A 24 -4.21 -1.68 3.13
N PRO A 25 -3.04 -2.32 3.00
CA PRO A 25 -2.50 -2.67 1.69
C PRO A 25 -3.34 -3.77 1.04
N VAL A 26 -3.82 -3.53 -0.18
CA VAL A 26 -4.82 -4.42 -0.82
C VAL A 26 -4.44 -4.91 -2.20
N TYR A 27 -3.48 -4.24 -2.85
CA TYR A 27 -3.06 -4.62 -4.18
C TYR A 27 -1.68 -4.06 -4.49
N ALA A 28 -0.86 -4.81 -5.22
CA ALA A 28 0.45 -4.35 -5.65
C ALA A 28 0.81 -4.96 -7.00
N TYR A 29 1.49 -4.17 -7.82
CA TYR A 29 1.93 -4.59 -9.15
C TYR A 29 3.21 -3.85 -9.54
N ASP A 30 3.95 -4.44 -10.48
CA ASP A 30 5.12 -3.80 -11.07
C ASP A 30 4.65 -2.94 -12.25
N ALA A 31 4.95 -1.65 -12.17
CA ALA A 31 4.62 -0.67 -13.18
C ALA A 31 5.85 -0.37 -14.06
N PRO A 32 5.64 0.00 -15.34
CA PRO A 32 6.72 0.45 -16.21
C PRO A 32 7.52 1.58 -15.57
N ASP A 33 8.81 1.66 -15.88
CA ASP A 33 9.64 2.78 -15.45
C ASP A 33 9.23 4.08 -16.16
N GLY A 34 9.39 5.22 -15.48
CA GLY A 34 8.94 6.51 -15.98
C GLY A 34 8.64 7.51 -14.84
N PRO A 35 7.98 8.64 -15.15
CA PRO A 35 7.56 9.60 -14.14
C PRO A 35 6.55 8.97 -13.18
N VAL A 36 6.80 9.12 -11.88
CA VAL A 36 5.93 8.60 -10.81
C VAL A 36 4.51 9.15 -10.92
N GLU A 37 4.37 10.44 -11.25
CA GLU A 37 3.06 11.08 -11.39
C GLU A 37 2.19 10.42 -12.47
N ASP A 38 2.79 10.00 -13.59
CA ASP A 38 2.08 9.32 -14.66
C ASP A 38 1.61 7.93 -14.21
N GLN A 39 2.43 7.22 -13.44
CA GLN A 39 2.06 5.91 -12.88
C GLN A 39 0.95 6.03 -11.84
N LEU A 40 0.94 7.10 -11.05
CA LEU A 40 -0.13 7.39 -10.09
C LEU A 40 -1.45 7.72 -10.80
N ARG A 41 -1.43 8.54 -11.85
CA ARG A 41 -2.63 8.83 -12.67
C ARG A 41 -3.16 7.56 -13.33
N ARG A 42 -2.28 6.73 -13.87
CA ARG A 42 -2.63 5.41 -14.42
C ARG A 42 -3.25 4.51 -13.36
N ALA A 43 -2.66 4.42 -12.16
CA ALA A 43 -3.20 3.64 -11.05
C ALA A 43 -4.62 4.07 -10.66
N VAL A 44 -4.87 5.39 -10.55
CA VAL A 44 -6.21 5.91 -10.26
C VAL A 44 -7.23 5.49 -11.33
N ALA A 45 -6.84 5.51 -12.61
CA ALA A 45 -7.70 5.04 -13.70
C ALA A 45 -7.99 3.54 -13.57
N LEU A 46 -6.96 2.71 -13.39
CA LEU A 46 -7.08 1.25 -13.25
C LEU A 46 -8.03 0.85 -12.10
N PHE A 47 -7.90 1.48 -10.94
CA PHE A 47 -8.65 1.10 -9.73
C PHE A 47 -10.01 1.80 -9.59
N ASN A 48 -10.41 2.60 -10.58
CA ASN A 48 -11.76 3.17 -10.69
C ASN A 48 -12.48 2.83 -11.99
N GLY A 49 -11.76 2.35 -13.00
CA GLY A 49 -12.30 1.99 -14.30
C GLY A 49 -12.90 0.58 -14.35
N ASP A 50 -13.47 0.30 -15.53
CA ASP A 50 -13.89 -1.02 -15.99
C ASP A 50 -12.82 -1.54 -16.97
N PRO A 51 -12.41 -2.83 -16.88
CA PRO A 51 -11.42 -3.42 -17.77
C PRO A 51 -11.68 -3.17 -19.27
N GLU A 52 -12.95 -3.14 -19.69
CA GLU A 52 -13.33 -2.96 -21.10
C GLU A 52 -12.89 -1.60 -21.69
N PHE A 53 -12.59 -0.61 -20.86
CA PHE A 53 -12.10 0.70 -21.32
C PHE A 53 -10.59 0.76 -21.55
N PHE A 54 -9.85 -0.31 -21.27
CA PHE A 54 -8.39 -0.36 -21.42
C PHE A 54 -7.99 -1.17 -22.65
N ASN A 55 -7.47 -0.47 -23.67
CA ASN A 55 -6.96 -1.10 -24.90
C ASN A 55 -5.58 -1.75 -24.70
N ASP A 56 -4.80 -1.26 -23.74
CA ASP A 56 -3.55 -1.91 -23.36
C ASP A 56 -3.86 -3.19 -22.58
N ARG A 57 -3.28 -4.32 -23.01
CA ARG A 57 -3.56 -5.62 -22.43
C ARG A 57 -3.08 -5.73 -20.98
N GLY A 58 -1.95 -5.11 -20.63
CA GLY A 58 -1.43 -5.12 -19.27
C GLY A 58 -2.35 -4.34 -18.33
N ASP A 59 -2.82 -3.17 -18.75
CA ASP A 59 -3.78 -2.34 -18.02
C ASP A 59 -5.12 -3.07 -17.84
N HIS A 60 -5.63 -3.67 -18.92
CA HIS A 60 -6.83 -4.49 -18.89
C HIS A 60 -6.72 -5.61 -17.86
N ASP A 61 -5.64 -6.41 -17.92
CA ASP A 61 -5.47 -7.58 -17.06
C ASP A 61 -5.32 -7.17 -15.58
N LEU A 62 -4.61 -6.07 -15.29
CA LEU A 62 -4.49 -5.52 -13.94
C LEU A 62 -5.83 -5.02 -13.40
N CYS A 63 -6.59 -4.27 -14.20
CA CYS A 63 -7.92 -3.81 -13.83
C CYS A 63 -8.85 -5.00 -13.55
N ALA A 64 -8.85 -6.01 -14.44
CA ALA A 64 -9.67 -7.19 -14.31
C ALA A 64 -9.33 -8.00 -13.06
N ASP A 65 -8.04 -8.25 -12.78
CA ASP A 65 -7.61 -8.96 -11.57
C ASP A 65 -8.03 -8.22 -10.30
N TYR A 66 -7.90 -6.89 -10.26
CA TYR A 66 -8.36 -6.08 -9.13
C TYR A 66 -9.87 -6.22 -8.89
N ARG A 67 -10.68 -6.19 -9.95
CA ARG A 67 -12.14 -6.37 -9.88
C ARG A 67 -12.55 -7.79 -9.51
N ASN A 68 -11.86 -8.80 -10.04
CA ASN A 68 -12.09 -10.20 -9.71
C ASN A 68 -11.82 -10.51 -8.24
N LYS A 69 -10.89 -9.79 -7.62
CA LYS A 69 -10.63 -9.86 -6.17
C LYS A 69 -11.67 -9.08 -5.34
N HIS A 70 -12.72 -8.57 -5.98
CA HIS A 70 -13.81 -7.80 -5.37
C HIS A 70 -13.35 -6.58 -4.58
N GLN A 71 -12.19 -6.03 -4.92
CA GLN A 71 -11.66 -4.85 -4.25
C GLN A 71 -12.57 -3.64 -4.46
N ARG A 72 -12.77 -2.86 -3.40
CA ARG A 72 -13.50 -1.59 -3.48
C ARG A 72 -12.76 -0.61 -4.40
N SER A 73 -13.49 0.28 -5.06
CA SER A 73 -12.85 1.34 -5.86
C SER A 73 -12.02 2.29 -5.00
N PHE A 74 -11.00 2.86 -5.62
CA PHE A 74 -10.10 3.83 -4.99
C PHE A 74 -10.82 5.16 -4.71
N CYS A 75 -10.86 5.61 -3.45
CA CYS A 75 -11.69 6.73 -3.01
C CYS A 75 -10.88 7.83 -2.28
N PRO A 76 -11.48 8.99 -1.94
CA PRO A 76 -10.84 9.96 -1.06
C PRO A 76 -10.41 9.28 0.24
N GLY A 77 -9.20 9.57 0.70
CA GLY A 77 -8.55 8.96 1.85
C GLY A 77 -7.68 7.74 1.54
N ASP A 78 -7.87 7.10 0.38
CA ASP A 78 -7.02 5.99 -0.04
C ASP A 78 -5.63 6.48 -0.46
N GLY A 79 -4.66 5.59 -0.46
CA GLY A 79 -3.27 5.95 -0.71
C GLY A 79 -2.56 5.03 -1.68
N PHE A 80 -1.41 5.51 -2.14
CA PHE A 80 -0.46 4.71 -2.89
C PHE A 80 0.90 4.77 -2.22
N SER A 81 1.67 3.70 -2.37
CA SER A 81 3.13 3.79 -2.27
C SER A 81 3.76 3.42 -3.61
N VAL A 82 4.89 4.05 -3.91
CA VAL A 82 5.70 3.75 -5.08
C VAL A 82 7.13 3.49 -4.63
N ILE A 83 7.68 2.37 -5.06
CA ILE A 83 9.06 1.96 -4.78
C ILE A 83 9.87 2.07 -6.08
N THR A 84 10.88 2.94 -6.05
CA THR A 84 11.87 3.17 -7.12
C THR A 84 13.27 3.04 -6.54
N GLU A 85 14.06 2.08 -7.05
CA GLU A 85 15.48 1.90 -6.68
C GLU A 85 15.75 1.88 -5.16
N GLY A 86 14.83 1.29 -4.37
CA GLY A 86 14.95 1.20 -2.92
C GLY A 86 14.43 2.41 -2.13
N THR A 87 14.01 3.48 -2.81
CA THR A 87 13.30 4.60 -2.19
C THR A 87 11.79 4.35 -2.26
N THR A 88 11.09 4.53 -1.14
CA THR A 88 9.62 4.48 -1.11
C THR A 88 9.05 5.86 -0.89
N GLN A 89 8.06 6.21 -1.70
CA GLN A 89 7.30 7.45 -1.59
C GLN A 89 5.82 7.14 -1.42
N PHE A 90 5.06 8.04 -0.82
CA PHE A 90 3.67 7.81 -0.42
C PHE A 90 2.77 9.00 -0.81
N TRP A 91 1.53 8.69 -1.17
CA TRP A 91 0.49 9.66 -1.52
C TRP A 91 -0.85 9.27 -0.92
N VAL A 92 -1.71 10.27 -0.72
CA VAL A 92 -3.09 10.09 -0.32
C VAL A 92 -4.03 10.88 -1.21
N SER A 93 -5.18 10.30 -1.51
CA SER A 93 -6.25 10.97 -2.25
C SER A 93 -7.02 11.91 -1.34
N ASN A 94 -7.19 13.16 -1.76
CA ASN A 94 -8.18 14.06 -1.15
C ASN A 94 -9.50 14.10 -1.96
N GLY A 95 -9.64 13.23 -2.97
CA GLY A 95 -10.77 13.19 -3.90
C GLY A 95 -10.65 14.11 -5.12
N ARG A 96 -9.67 15.02 -5.15
CA ARG A 96 -9.36 15.90 -6.30
C ARG A 96 -7.94 15.66 -6.83
N SER A 97 -7.00 15.41 -5.93
CA SER A 97 -5.59 15.16 -6.22
C SER A 97 -5.05 14.04 -5.34
N LEU A 98 -3.86 13.57 -5.72
CA LEU A 98 -3.00 12.75 -4.88
C LEU A 98 -1.97 13.66 -4.23
N ASP A 99 -2.07 13.84 -2.92
CA ASP A 99 -1.17 14.70 -2.16
C ASP A 99 0.00 13.86 -1.64
N PRO A 100 1.25 14.25 -1.93
CA PRO A 100 2.42 13.54 -1.42
C PRO A 100 2.50 13.70 0.10
N ILE A 101 2.90 12.63 0.79
CA ILE A 101 3.14 12.65 2.24
C ILE A 101 4.60 12.29 2.55
N PRO A 102 5.18 12.83 3.65
CA PRO A 102 6.61 12.73 3.91
C PRO A 102 7.11 11.33 4.32
N GLY A 103 6.22 10.36 4.55
CA GLY A 103 6.61 9.01 4.98
C GLY A 103 5.45 8.03 4.94
N ALA A 104 5.69 6.82 5.45
CA ALA A 104 4.68 5.77 5.52
C ALA A 104 3.44 6.14 6.31
N PHE A 105 2.39 5.37 6.08
CA PHE A 105 1.21 5.37 6.92
C PHE A 105 1.57 4.85 8.32
N PRO A 106 1.39 5.66 9.39
CA PRO A 106 1.85 5.30 10.73
C PRO A 106 0.97 4.23 11.38
N SER A 107 -0.26 4.07 10.89
CA SER A 107 -1.19 3.00 11.28
C SER A 107 -1.49 2.12 10.07
N LEU A 108 -1.16 0.85 10.18
CA LEU A 108 -1.56 -0.17 9.22
C LEU A 108 -2.72 -0.96 9.80
N ALA A 109 -3.80 -1.07 9.02
CA ALA A 109 -4.89 -1.98 9.36
C ALA A 109 -4.41 -3.42 9.18
N VAL A 110 -4.78 -4.26 10.15
CA VAL A 110 -4.85 -5.71 9.98
C VAL A 110 -6.32 -6.08 9.79
N GLU A 111 -6.56 -7.21 9.14
CA GLU A 111 -7.86 -7.84 8.88
C GLU A 111 -8.98 -7.37 9.81
N GLY A 112 -9.97 -6.72 9.22
CA GLY A 112 -11.16 -6.22 9.89
C GLY A 112 -12.18 -5.96 8.81
N ASP A 113 -13.22 -6.81 8.77
CA ASP A 113 -14.33 -6.83 7.82
C ASP A 113 -14.54 -5.51 7.07
N TYR A 114 -14.46 -5.54 5.73
CA TYR A 114 -15.26 -4.78 4.74
C TYR A 114 -14.61 -4.92 3.36
N ALA A 115 -15.28 -5.61 2.42
CA ALA A 115 -15.13 -5.65 0.95
C ALA A 115 -13.74 -5.82 0.29
N SER A 116 -12.62 -5.45 0.90
CA SER A 116 -11.28 -5.48 0.32
C SER A 116 -10.46 -6.66 0.82
N VAL A 117 -9.67 -7.24 -0.08
CA VAL A 117 -8.79 -8.38 0.22
C VAL A 117 -7.39 -7.85 0.52
N PRO A 118 -6.84 -8.05 1.73
CA PRO A 118 -5.48 -7.63 2.05
C PRO A 118 -4.43 -8.37 1.23
N ILE A 119 -3.27 -7.75 1.04
CA ILE A 119 -2.06 -8.41 0.52
C ILE A 119 -0.90 -8.33 1.50
N GLY A 120 0.05 -9.25 1.35
CA GLY A 120 1.25 -9.31 2.19
C GLY A 120 1.11 -10.25 3.39
N GLN A 121 2.22 -10.46 4.08
CA GLN A 121 2.30 -11.27 5.28
C GLN A 121 1.99 -10.40 6.50
N ARG A 122 1.22 -10.93 7.46
CA ARG A 122 1.05 -10.31 8.78
C ARG A 122 2.36 -10.44 9.55
N ILE A 123 2.89 -9.31 9.99
CA ILE A 123 4.14 -9.23 10.75
C ILE A 123 3.89 -8.44 12.03
N THR A 124 4.30 -9.02 13.15
CA THR A 124 4.35 -8.36 14.45
C THR A 124 5.77 -7.82 14.65
N TYR A 125 5.91 -6.54 15.00
CA TYR A 125 7.21 -5.87 15.05
C TYR A 125 7.27 -4.72 16.05
N GLN A 126 8.48 -4.25 16.33
CA GLN A 126 8.78 -3.03 17.09
C GLN A 126 9.77 -2.15 16.32
N LEU A 127 9.72 -0.85 16.60
CA LEU A 127 10.67 0.16 16.13
C LEU A 127 11.22 0.92 17.33
N PRO A 128 12.11 0.30 18.15
CA PRO A 128 12.46 0.82 19.47
C PRO A 128 13.05 2.24 19.47
N ALA A 129 13.70 2.65 18.37
CA ALA A 129 14.24 4.00 18.19
C ALA A 129 13.16 5.10 18.14
N PHE A 130 11.93 4.74 17.75
CA PHE A 130 10.80 5.66 17.62
C PHE A 130 9.77 5.44 18.73
N ASP A 131 9.44 4.18 18.98
CA ASP A 131 8.35 3.77 19.86
C ASP A 131 8.51 2.29 20.26
N PRO A 132 8.64 1.97 21.56
CA PRO A 132 8.83 0.60 22.01
C PRO A 132 7.56 -0.27 21.92
N ARG A 133 6.40 0.31 21.58
CA ARG A 133 5.15 -0.46 21.46
C ARG A 133 5.25 -1.53 20.37
N VAL A 134 4.73 -2.72 20.68
CA VAL A 134 4.51 -3.78 19.70
C VAL A 134 3.40 -3.35 18.73
N ARG A 135 3.63 -3.57 17.45
CA ARG A 135 2.75 -3.22 16.35
C ARG A 135 2.50 -4.45 15.49
N GLU A 136 1.39 -4.44 14.77
CA GLU A 136 1.12 -5.40 13.71
C GLU A 136 0.85 -4.65 12.41
N GLY A 137 1.25 -5.24 11.30
CA GLY A 137 0.99 -4.69 9.97
C GLY A 137 1.11 -5.76 8.90
N LEU A 138 0.58 -5.45 7.72
CA LEU A 138 0.70 -6.29 6.54
C LEU A 138 1.81 -5.73 5.66
N PHE A 139 2.74 -6.59 5.28
CA PHE A 139 3.89 -6.21 4.47
C PHE A 139 4.07 -7.15 3.30
N ASP A 140 4.33 -6.59 2.13
CA ASP A 140 4.66 -7.37 0.95
C ASP A 140 6.08 -7.94 1.10
N THR A 141 6.14 -9.18 1.56
CA THR A 141 7.35 -10.01 1.69
C THR A 141 7.43 -10.95 0.48
N GLY A 142 7.71 -10.39 -0.70
CA GLY A 142 7.77 -11.13 -1.96
C GLY A 142 8.27 -10.25 -3.12
N GLY A 143 8.55 -10.86 -4.28
CA GLY A 143 9.01 -10.17 -5.50
C GLY A 143 10.50 -10.38 -5.86
N PRO A 144 10.96 -9.84 -7.01
CA PRO A 144 12.32 -10.03 -7.49
C PRO A 144 13.32 -9.45 -6.47
N GLY A 145 14.04 -10.33 -5.76
CA GLY A 145 15.01 -9.94 -4.72
C GLY A 145 14.75 -10.47 -3.30
N GLY A 146 13.66 -11.20 -3.04
CA GLY A 146 13.48 -11.97 -1.80
C GLY A 146 13.56 -11.12 -0.51
N ARG A 147 12.70 -10.10 -0.40
CA ARG A 147 12.73 -9.16 0.73
C ARG A 147 12.34 -9.86 2.04
N THR A 148 13.21 -9.78 3.06
CA THR A 148 12.93 -10.28 4.40
C THR A 148 11.85 -9.44 5.10
N ALA A 149 11.19 -10.01 6.11
CA ALA A 149 10.24 -9.31 6.97
C ALA A 149 10.81 -8.00 7.53
N GLN A 150 12.05 -8.02 8.02
CA GLN A 150 12.74 -6.84 8.56
C GLN A 150 12.92 -5.77 7.49
N ASN A 151 13.39 -6.12 6.29
CA ASN A 151 13.59 -5.16 5.21
C ASN A 151 12.25 -4.57 4.73
N ALA A 152 11.19 -5.36 4.70
CA ALA A 152 9.87 -4.89 4.31
C ALA A 152 9.31 -3.85 5.29
N VAL A 153 9.43 -4.12 6.59
CA VAL A 153 9.03 -3.18 7.65
C VAL A 153 9.91 -1.93 7.64
N ALA A 154 11.22 -2.09 7.49
CA ALA A 154 12.18 -0.99 7.50
C ALA A 154 11.94 -0.01 6.37
N LEU A 155 11.78 -0.55 5.16
CA LEU A 155 11.46 0.22 3.97
C LEU A 155 10.15 0.99 4.15
N PHE A 156 9.14 0.31 4.70
CA PHE A 156 7.84 0.94 4.92
C PHE A 156 8.01 2.16 5.83
N HIS A 157 8.62 2.01 7.00
CA HIS A 157 8.77 3.10 7.97
C HIS A 157 9.89 4.11 7.63
N GLY A 158 10.64 3.91 6.54
CA GLY A 158 11.76 4.79 6.18
C GLY A 158 12.94 4.71 7.15
N VAL A 159 13.18 3.54 7.73
CA VAL A 159 14.21 3.28 8.74
C VAL A 159 15.21 2.23 8.25
N GLY A 160 16.33 2.05 8.95
CA GLY A 160 17.25 0.96 8.65
C GLY A 160 16.70 -0.40 9.09
N PRO A 161 17.01 -1.51 8.39
CA PRO A 161 16.63 -2.86 8.83
C PRO A 161 17.07 -3.22 10.25
N GLN A 162 18.21 -2.68 10.68
CA GLN A 162 18.73 -2.84 12.04
C GLN A 162 17.87 -2.17 13.13
N ASP A 163 17.03 -1.21 12.75
CA ASP A 163 16.14 -0.49 13.66
C ASP A 163 14.79 -1.20 13.82
N VAL A 164 14.60 -2.32 13.11
CA VAL A 164 13.39 -3.15 13.14
C VAL A 164 13.62 -4.43 13.92
N VAL A 165 12.77 -4.64 14.93
CA VAL A 165 12.67 -5.94 15.61
C VAL A 165 11.42 -6.64 15.12
N VAL A 166 11.58 -7.67 14.30
CA VAL A 166 10.46 -8.56 13.92
C VAL A 166 10.29 -9.60 15.03
N LEU A 167 9.09 -9.64 15.60
CA LEU A 167 8.68 -10.64 16.57
C LEU A 167 8.11 -11.81 15.78
N ALA A 168 8.57 -13.03 16.07
CA ALA A 168 8.14 -14.21 15.33
C ALA A 168 6.60 -14.29 15.30
N ALA A 169 6.03 -14.57 14.12
CA ALA A 169 4.61 -14.88 14.00
C ALA A 169 4.34 -16.07 14.94
N ALA A 170 3.32 -15.94 15.80
CA ALA A 170 2.86 -17.08 16.57
C ALA A 170 2.51 -18.19 15.58
N ALA A 171 3.16 -19.35 15.75
CA ALA A 171 2.96 -20.54 14.93
C ALA A 171 1.53 -21.07 15.03
#